data_AF-A0AAV2PIK3-F1
#
_entry.id   AF-A0AAV2PIK3-F1
#
_cell.length_a   1.000
_cell.length_b   1.000
_cell.length_c   1.000
_cell.angle_alpha   90.00
_cell.angle_beta   90.00
_cell.angle_gamma   90.00
#
_symmetry.space_group_name_H-M   'P 1'
#
loop_
_entity.id
_entity.type
_entity.pdbx_description
1 polymer ?
#
loop_
_entity_poly.entity_id
_entity_poly.type
_entity_poly.pdbx_seq_one_letter_code
_entity_poly.pdbx_strand_id
1 'polypeptide(L)'
;QDRIATWALTDDTSRLWPNGIIPYTIDSVFTERERQVIARAMEEFHDRTCIRFVGRTSQTDYIHIISSTGCRSNVGHLVGHGQHTLSLKQDDFCVSFGVLIHELMHASGFWHEQTRIDRDNYITIHWENVEDKYIGLLGKDPNVHGIGLPYDYQSVMHYHGYAYSKNGQPTMTAKKEGVALGQYNGFSELDVKGINLRYQCEGGSCIDGVSIGSQCLVFNQDAQTWEEAKSSCEAVGMKLASLTDPAAVLEYTKETYGSVPFYVGGTDNAIEGTWKWVNGQSISTDFPWLPGEPNNYPPNGEEDCLVINFAGGFNDDVCQREKPFICEVV
;
A
#
# COMPACT_ATOMS: atom_id res chain seq x y z
N GLN A 1 -4.13 -23.42 20.17
CA GLN A 1 -4.05 -24.07 18.83
C GLN A 1 -5.00 -23.31 17.92
N ASP A 2 -4.76 -22.04 17.64
CA ASP A 2 -3.63 -21.44 16.90
C ASP A 2 -3.52 -21.96 15.48
N ARG A 3 -4.30 -21.33 14.60
CA ARG A 3 -3.85 -20.64 13.37
C ARG A 3 -5.08 -20.30 12.52
N ILE A 4 -5.67 -19.13 12.75
CA ILE A 4 -6.57 -18.47 11.79
C ILE A 4 -5.83 -17.22 11.33
N ALA A 5 -5.07 -17.31 10.25
CA ALA A 5 -4.54 -16.16 9.53
C ALA A 5 -3.95 -16.63 8.19
N THR A 6 -4.55 -16.15 7.09
CA THR A 6 -3.88 -15.59 5.89
C THR A 6 -4.98 -15.29 4.88
N TRP A 7 -5.15 -14.02 4.53
CA TRP A 7 -6.25 -13.50 3.71
C TRP A 7 -5.69 -12.74 2.50
N ALA A 8 -6.05 -13.11 1.26
CA ALA A 8 -5.78 -12.29 0.08
C ALA A 8 -6.73 -12.48 -1.14
N LEU A 9 -6.66 -11.58 -2.14
CA LEU A 9 -7.26 -11.72 -3.50
C LEU A 9 -6.70 -12.96 -4.24
N THR A 10 -5.61 -13.54 -3.73
CA THR A 10 -5.37 -14.99 -3.66
C THR A 10 -4.64 -15.30 -2.36
N ASP A 11 -5.14 -16.24 -1.56
CA ASP A 11 -4.45 -16.73 -0.34
C ASP A 11 -3.07 -17.35 -0.66
N ASP A 12 -2.79 -17.60 -1.93
CA ASP A 12 -1.55 -18.17 -2.44
C ASP A 12 -0.42 -17.13 -2.54
N THR A 13 0.29 -16.92 -1.43
CA THR A 13 1.52 -16.11 -1.37
C THR A 13 2.65 -16.60 -2.28
N SER A 14 2.60 -17.84 -2.77
CA SER A 14 3.59 -18.36 -3.72
C SER A 14 3.48 -17.71 -5.11
N ARG A 15 2.38 -17.00 -5.37
CA ARG A 15 2.16 -16.26 -6.63
C ARG A 15 2.61 -14.82 -6.61
N LEU A 16 3.21 -14.34 -5.52
CA LEU A 16 3.82 -13.02 -5.51
C LEU A 16 5.21 -13.06 -6.14
N TRP A 17 5.54 -11.98 -6.86
CA TRP A 17 6.91 -11.79 -7.31
C TRP A 17 7.83 -11.51 -6.11
N PRO A 18 8.99 -12.19 -6.00
CA PRO A 18 9.91 -11.99 -4.89
C PRO A 18 10.29 -10.52 -4.72
N ASN A 19 10.10 -9.99 -3.51
CA ASN A 19 10.38 -8.60 -3.14
C ASN A 19 9.66 -7.54 -4.01
N GLY A 20 8.54 -7.89 -4.66
CA GLY A 20 7.85 -6.99 -5.58
C GLY A 20 8.62 -6.67 -6.87
N ILE A 21 9.71 -7.38 -7.16
CA ILE A 21 10.53 -7.16 -8.36
C ILE A 21 10.00 -8.01 -9.50
N ILE A 22 9.55 -7.36 -10.57
CA ILE A 22 8.95 -8.01 -11.74
C ILE A 22 9.86 -7.78 -12.97
N PRO A 23 10.71 -8.76 -13.33
CA PRO A 23 11.54 -8.67 -14.52
C PRO A 23 10.67 -8.70 -15.77
N TYR A 24 10.96 -7.85 -16.76
CA TYR A 24 10.22 -7.81 -18.01
C TYR A 24 11.11 -7.65 -19.24
N THR A 25 10.52 -8.02 -20.39
CA THR A 25 11.03 -7.71 -21.73
C THR A 25 9.86 -7.23 -22.59
N ILE A 26 10.14 -6.41 -23.61
CA ILE A 26 9.14 -5.89 -24.53
C ILE A 26 9.53 -6.30 -25.94
N ASP A 27 8.63 -6.96 -26.66
CA ASP A 27 8.84 -7.32 -28.06
C ASP A 27 9.20 -6.08 -28.89
N SER A 28 10.11 -6.25 -29.84
CA SER A 28 10.54 -5.20 -30.79
C SER A 28 9.41 -4.55 -31.58
N VAL A 29 8.25 -5.23 -31.71
CA VAL A 29 7.11 -4.75 -32.49
C VAL A 29 6.53 -3.42 -31.97
N PHE A 30 6.60 -3.17 -30.66
CA PHE A 30 6.07 -1.94 -30.06
C PHE A 30 6.90 -0.72 -30.45
N THR A 31 6.21 0.30 -30.96
CA THR A 31 6.78 1.60 -31.34
C THR A 31 7.26 2.38 -30.13
N GLU A 32 8.08 3.40 -30.34
CA GLU A 32 8.57 4.28 -29.27
C GLU A 32 7.43 4.93 -28.48
N ARG A 33 6.37 5.37 -29.18
CA ARG A 33 5.19 5.96 -28.54
C ARG A 33 4.46 4.95 -27.65
N GLU A 34 4.27 3.72 -28.13
CA GLU A 34 3.64 2.65 -27.35
C GLU A 34 4.47 2.27 -26.13
N ARG A 35 5.80 2.21 -26.27
CA ARG A 35 6.74 1.98 -25.16
C ARG A 35 6.66 3.08 -24.10
N GLN A 36 6.45 4.32 -24.48
CA GLN A 36 6.23 5.42 -23.53
C GLN A 36 4.93 5.24 -22.74
N VAL A 37 3.86 4.71 -23.34
CA VAL A 37 2.63 4.40 -22.60
C VAL A 37 2.85 3.24 -21.63
N ILE A 38 3.55 2.18 -22.07
CA ILE A 38 3.92 1.04 -21.20
C ILE A 38 4.77 1.54 -20.02
N ALA A 39 5.80 2.34 -20.29
CA ALA A 39 6.68 2.91 -19.26
C ALA A 39 5.91 3.79 -18.27
N ARG A 40 4.99 4.64 -18.76
CA ARG A 40 4.14 5.47 -17.89
C ARG A 40 3.25 4.62 -16.97
N ALA A 41 2.69 3.51 -17.46
CA ALA A 41 1.90 2.62 -16.62
C ALA A 41 2.76 1.90 -15.57
N MET A 42 3.98 1.48 -15.92
CA MET A 42 4.93 0.93 -14.94
C MET A 42 5.34 1.97 -13.89
N GLU A 43 5.52 3.23 -14.28
CA GLU A 43 5.88 4.30 -13.35
C GLU A 43 4.79 4.57 -12.32
N GLU A 44 3.51 4.47 -12.68
CA GLU A 44 2.40 4.57 -11.72
C GLU A 44 2.51 3.50 -10.60
N PHE A 45 2.96 2.28 -10.92
CA PHE A 45 3.25 1.27 -9.90
C PHE A 45 4.46 1.68 -9.05
N HIS A 46 5.51 2.23 -9.67
CA HIS A 46 6.72 2.66 -8.97
C HIS A 46 6.44 3.76 -7.94
N ASP A 47 5.60 4.72 -8.33
CA ASP A 47 5.25 5.91 -7.54
C ASP A 47 4.34 5.58 -6.35
N ARG A 48 3.41 4.63 -6.54
CA ARG A 48 2.32 4.39 -5.58
C ARG A 48 2.47 3.11 -4.78
N THR A 49 3.36 2.21 -5.19
CA THR A 49 3.55 0.90 -4.57
C THR A 49 5.03 0.55 -4.43
N CYS A 50 5.35 -0.59 -3.82
CA CYS A 50 6.71 -1.16 -3.83
C CYS A 50 6.99 -2.08 -5.03
N ILE A 51 6.04 -2.28 -5.95
CA ILE A 51 6.29 -3.06 -7.16
C ILE A 51 7.32 -2.34 -8.04
N ARG A 52 8.30 -3.08 -8.55
CA ARG A 52 9.33 -2.54 -9.45
C ARG A 52 9.41 -3.40 -10.70
N PHE A 53 9.06 -2.82 -11.84
CA PHE A 53 9.28 -3.42 -13.15
C PHE A 53 10.71 -3.16 -13.59
N VAL A 54 11.50 -4.21 -13.75
CA VAL A 54 12.92 -4.11 -14.10
C VAL A 54 13.21 -4.78 -15.44
N GLY A 55 14.08 -4.18 -16.24
CA GLY A 55 14.55 -4.82 -17.47
C GLY A 55 15.21 -6.15 -17.14
N ARG A 56 14.73 -7.25 -17.74
CA ARG A 56 15.26 -8.58 -17.50
C ARG A 56 16.71 -8.68 -17.96
N THR A 57 17.55 -9.32 -17.16
CA THR A 57 18.93 -9.69 -17.50
C THR A 57 19.10 -11.19 -17.56
N SER A 58 19.01 -11.87 -16.42
CA SER A 58 19.24 -13.32 -16.27
C SER A 58 18.16 -14.04 -15.48
N GLN A 59 17.11 -13.34 -15.05
CA GLN A 59 16.04 -13.92 -14.24
C GLN A 59 15.34 -15.04 -15.03
N THR A 60 15.10 -16.17 -14.35
CA THR A 60 14.42 -17.34 -14.92
C THR A 60 13.00 -16.98 -15.31
N ASP A 61 12.22 -16.51 -14.34
CA ASP A 61 10.84 -16.09 -14.53
C ASP A 61 10.76 -14.59 -14.79
N TYR A 62 9.95 -14.20 -15.76
CA TYR A 62 9.82 -12.81 -16.21
C TYR A 62 8.57 -12.63 -17.07
N ILE A 63 8.11 -11.39 -17.20
CA ILE A 63 7.06 -11.01 -18.15
C ILE A 63 7.65 -10.74 -19.53
N HIS A 64 7.04 -11.27 -20.57
CA HIS A 64 7.29 -10.90 -21.95
C HIS A 64 6.04 -10.21 -22.52
N ILE A 65 6.18 -8.91 -22.78
CA ILE A 65 5.13 -8.07 -23.34
C ILE A 65 5.14 -8.22 -24.87
N ILE A 66 4.05 -8.75 -25.42
CA ILE A 66 3.91 -9.09 -26.85
C ILE A 66 2.66 -8.47 -27.46
N SER A 67 2.65 -8.36 -28.80
CA SER A 67 1.43 -8.07 -29.56
C SER A 67 0.78 -9.39 -30.01
N SER A 68 -0.37 -9.72 -29.44
CA SER A 68 -1.18 -10.89 -29.82
C SER A 68 -2.68 -10.55 -29.79
N THR A 69 -3.54 -11.56 -29.70
CA THR A 69 -4.99 -11.35 -29.70
C THR A 69 -5.47 -10.80 -28.36
N GLY A 70 -5.99 -9.57 -28.38
CA GLY A 70 -6.57 -8.90 -27.22
C GLY A 70 -5.54 -8.48 -26.17
N CYS A 71 -6.07 -7.99 -25.04
CA CYS A 71 -5.30 -7.60 -23.87
C CYS A 71 -5.51 -8.67 -22.79
N ARG A 72 -4.42 -9.23 -22.25
CA ARG A 72 -4.46 -10.25 -21.19
C ARG A 72 -3.09 -10.44 -20.54
N SER A 73 -3.08 -10.88 -19.30
CA SER A 73 -1.89 -11.31 -18.58
C SER A 73 -2.11 -12.63 -17.84
N ASN A 74 -1.02 -13.35 -17.55
CA ASN A 74 -1.00 -14.29 -16.45
C ASN A 74 -1.27 -13.56 -15.12
N VAL A 75 -1.86 -14.25 -14.15
CA VAL A 75 -2.08 -13.71 -12.79
C VAL A 75 -0.96 -14.14 -11.86
N GLY A 76 -0.11 -13.18 -11.48
CA GLY A 76 1.01 -13.36 -10.55
C GLY A 76 2.23 -14.09 -11.13
N HIS A 77 3.14 -14.47 -10.23
CA HIS A 77 4.38 -15.20 -10.49
C HIS A 77 4.14 -16.73 -10.47
N LEU A 78 4.43 -17.39 -11.58
CA LEU A 78 4.42 -18.84 -11.72
C LEU A 78 5.88 -19.34 -11.62
N VAL A 79 6.26 -19.78 -10.42
CA VAL A 79 7.63 -20.19 -10.08
C VAL A 79 8.15 -21.27 -11.04
N GLY A 80 9.28 -21.00 -11.70
CA GLY A 80 9.97 -21.92 -12.61
C GLY A 80 9.31 -22.07 -13.99
N HIS A 81 8.27 -21.28 -14.30
CA HIS A 81 7.59 -21.32 -15.60
C HIS A 81 8.42 -20.69 -16.73
N GLY A 82 9.36 -19.81 -16.39
CA GLY A 82 10.09 -18.99 -17.33
C GLY A 82 9.26 -17.80 -17.81
N GLN A 83 8.98 -17.75 -19.11
CA GLN A 83 8.28 -16.63 -19.72
C GLN A 83 6.79 -16.60 -19.31
N HIS A 84 6.35 -15.48 -18.75
CA HIS A 84 4.95 -15.13 -18.51
C HIS A 84 4.49 -14.21 -19.64
N THR A 85 3.33 -14.45 -20.23
CA THR A 85 2.87 -13.66 -21.37
C THR A 85 1.95 -12.55 -20.91
N LEU A 86 2.30 -11.31 -21.26
CA LEU A 86 1.40 -10.16 -21.21
C LEU A 86 1.14 -9.71 -22.65
N SER A 87 -0.06 -9.98 -23.16
CA SER A 87 -0.46 -9.62 -24.51
C SER A 87 -1.11 -8.24 -24.51
N LEU A 88 -0.62 -7.37 -25.38
CA LEU A 88 -1.22 -6.09 -25.72
C LEU A 88 -1.31 -6.04 -27.23
N LYS A 89 -2.48 -6.32 -27.80
CA LYS A 89 -2.70 -6.09 -29.23
C LYS A 89 -2.30 -4.65 -29.57
N GLN A 90 -1.54 -4.46 -30.63
CA GLN A 90 -1.15 -3.11 -31.07
C GLN A 90 -2.34 -2.34 -31.66
N ASP A 91 -3.15 -1.81 -30.77
CA ASP A 91 -4.21 -0.85 -31.04
C ASP A 91 -4.33 0.12 -29.86
N ASP A 92 -5.00 1.24 -30.12
CA ASP A 92 -5.18 2.33 -29.15
C ASP A 92 -5.99 1.89 -27.91
N PHE A 93 -6.66 0.74 -27.96
CA PHE A 93 -7.40 0.20 -26.83
C PHE A 93 -6.48 -0.55 -25.86
N CYS A 94 -5.77 -1.59 -26.33
CA CYS A 94 -4.90 -2.37 -25.45
C CYS A 94 -3.66 -1.58 -25.01
N VAL A 95 -3.12 -0.71 -25.86
CA VAL A 95 -1.98 0.15 -25.51
C VAL A 95 -2.47 1.50 -24.97
N SER A 96 -3.40 1.43 -24.02
CA SER A 96 -3.90 2.58 -23.26
C SER A 96 -3.49 2.48 -21.80
N PHE A 97 -3.37 3.63 -21.12
CA PHE A 97 -2.87 3.69 -19.75
C PHE A 97 -3.66 2.80 -18.78
N GLY A 98 -4.99 2.91 -18.73
CA GLY A 98 -5.79 2.13 -17.78
C GLY A 98 -5.83 0.62 -18.08
N VAL A 99 -5.80 0.23 -19.36
CA VAL A 99 -5.70 -1.20 -19.72
C VAL A 99 -4.33 -1.76 -19.34
N LEU A 100 -3.26 -0.98 -19.53
CA LEU A 100 -1.93 -1.37 -19.06
C LEU A 100 -1.88 -1.52 -17.54
N ILE A 101 -2.48 -0.60 -16.78
CA ILE A 101 -2.60 -0.75 -15.32
C ILE A 101 -3.33 -2.04 -14.96
N HIS A 102 -4.45 -2.36 -15.63
CA HIS A 102 -5.20 -3.60 -15.44
C HIS A 102 -4.34 -4.85 -15.69
N GLU A 103 -3.67 -4.93 -16.84
CA GLU A 103 -2.88 -6.11 -17.20
C GLU A 103 -1.62 -6.28 -16.33
N LEU A 104 -0.97 -5.17 -15.96
CA LEU A 104 0.15 -5.19 -15.01
C LEU A 104 -0.32 -5.58 -13.59
N MET A 105 -1.53 -5.21 -13.21
CA MET A 105 -2.12 -5.58 -11.92
C MET A 105 -2.45 -7.08 -11.87
N HIS A 106 -2.98 -7.66 -12.96
CA HIS A 106 -3.01 -9.13 -13.12
C HIS A 106 -1.62 -9.72 -12.96
N ALA A 107 -0.63 -9.21 -13.69
CA ALA A 107 0.73 -9.74 -13.63
C ALA A 107 1.35 -9.68 -12.23
N SER A 108 0.95 -8.70 -11.40
CA SER A 108 1.32 -8.58 -9.98
C SER A 108 0.52 -9.50 -9.05
N GLY A 109 -0.50 -10.22 -9.52
CA GLY A 109 -1.20 -11.26 -8.74
C GLY A 109 -2.62 -10.95 -8.32
N PHE A 110 -3.26 -9.95 -8.92
CA PHE A 110 -4.64 -9.56 -8.59
C PHE A 110 -5.63 -10.13 -9.60
N TRP A 111 -6.74 -10.69 -9.11
CA TRP A 111 -7.87 -11.11 -9.92
C TRP A 111 -8.88 -9.98 -10.07
N HIS A 112 -9.90 -10.23 -10.88
CA HIS A 112 -10.98 -9.27 -11.05
C HIS A 112 -11.82 -9.12 -9.77
N GLU A 113 -12.23 -7.89 -9.48
CA GLU A 113 -12.98 -7.57 -8.24
C GLU A 113 -14.34 -8.30 -8.19
N GLN A 114 -15.01 -8.44 -9.34
CA GLN A 114 -16.32 -9.12 -9.40
C GLN A 114 -16.29 -10.63 -9.15
N THR A 115 -15.11 -11.25 -9.11
CA THR A 115 -14.95 -12.69 -8.85
C THR A 115 -14.79 -12.98 -7.36
N ARG A 116 -14.70 -11.96 -6.51
CA ARG A 116 -14.65 -12.13 -5.05
C ARG A 116 -15.80 -12.99 -4.52
N ILE A 117 -15.52 -13.81 -3.52
CA ILE A 117 -16.53 -14.69 -2.92
C ILE A 117 -17.72 -13.93 -2.28
N ASP A 118 -17.48 -12.70 -1.82
CA ASP A 118 -18.44 -11.82 -1.15
C ASP A 118 -19.15 -10.84 -2.10
N ARG A 119 -18.83 -10.87 -3.40
CA ARG A 119 -19.33 -9.92 -4.40
C ARG A 119 -20.86 -9.82 -4.46
N ASP A 120 -21.57 -10.89 -4.14
CA ASP A 120 -23.05 -10.92 -4.15
C ASP A 120 -23.67 -10.00 -3.08
N ASN A 121 -22.88 -9.50 -2.12
CA ASN A 121 -23.32 -8.45 -1.19
C ASN A 121 -23.35 -7.05 -1.83
N TYR A 122 -22.62 -6.86 -2.93
CA TYR A 122 -22.31 -5.56 -3.52
C TYR A 122 -22.87 -5.38 -4.92
N ILE A 123 -22.88 -6.45 -5.72
CA ILE A 123 -23.37 -6.45 -7.10
C ILE A 123 -24.40 -7.56 -7.31
N THR A 124 -25.17 -7.42 -8.39
CA THR A 124 -26.07 -8.45 -8.91
C THR A 124 -25.59 -8.84 -10.31
N ILE A 125 -25.44 -10.14 -10.58
CA ILE A 125 -25.23 -10.67 -11.93
C ILE A 125 -26.57 -11.06 -12.54
N HIS A 126 -26.84 -10.56 -13.74
CA HIS A 126 -28.02 -10.85 -14.56
C HIS A 126 -27.66 -11.96 -15.54
N TRP A 127 -27.64 -13.20 -15.06
CA TRP A 127 -27.18 -14.38 -15.82
C TRP A 127 -27.94 -14.57 -17.14
N GLU A 128 -29.22 -14.16 -17.18
CA GLU A 128 -30.06 -14.16 -18.36
C GLU A 128 -29.53 -13.29 -19.51
N ASN A 129 -28.72 -12.26 -19.19
CA ASN A 129 -28.13 -11.34 -20.17
C ASN A 129 -26.73 -11.78 -20.63
N VAL A 130 -26.11 -12.78 -19.98
CA VAL A 130 -24.76 -13.24 -20.28
C VAL A 130 -24.77 -14.24 -21.46
N GLU A 131 -23.80 -14.13 -22.37
CA GLU A 131 -23.52 -15.16 -23.38
C GLU A 131 -23.05 -16.47 -22.71
N ASP A 132 -23.67 -17.60 -23.06
CA ASP A 132 -23.48 -18.89 -22.36
C ASP A 132 -22.00 -19.33 -22.27
N LYS A 133 -21.20 -19.09 -23.33
CA LYS A 133 -19.76 -19.42 -23.36
C LYS A 133 -18.91 -18.61 -22.36
N TYR A 134 -19.43 -17.50 -21.84
CA TYR A 134 -18.71 -16.59 -20.93
C TYR A 134 -19.24 -16.62 -19.50
N ILE A 135 -20.23 -17.46 -19.18
CA ILE A 135 -20.78 -17.60 -17.81
C ILE A 135 -19.65 -17.86 -16.79
N GLY A 136 -18.68 -18.69 -17.13
CA GLY A 136 -17.54 -18.98 -16.26
C GLY A 136 -16.68 -17.76 -15.91
N LEU A 137 -16.63 -16.73 -16.76
CA LEU A 137 -15.83 -15.52 -16.55
C LEU A 137 -16.48 -14.51 -15.58
N LEU A 138 -17.78 -14.66 -15.30
CA LEU A 138 -18.50 -13.87 -14.28
C LEU A 138 -18.75 -14.69 -13.00
N GLY A 139 -18.26 -15.94 -12.95
CA GLY A 139 -18.31 -16.78 -11.77
C GLY A 139 -17.47 -16.21 -10.62
N LYS A 140 -17.82 -16.61 -9.39
CA LYS A 140 -16.96 -16.35 -8.22
C LYS A 140 -15.81 -17.35 -8.23
N ASP A 141 -14.63 -16.90 -7.86
CA ASP A 141 -13.49 -17.79 -7.63
C ASP A 141 -13.39 -18.06 -6.11
N PRO A 142 -13.40 -19.33 -5.68
CA PRO A 142 -13.34 -19.68 -4.26
C PRO A 142 -12.05 -19.25 -3.56
N ASN A 143 -11.01 -18.85 -4.31
CA ASN A 143 -9.73 -18.40 -3.79
C ASN A 143 -9.56 -16.88 -3.83
N VAL A 144 -10.57 -16.13 -4.30
CA VAL A 144 -10.50 -14.66 -4.40
C VAL A 144 -11.30 -14.03 -3.27
N HIS A 145 -10.59 -13.44 -2.31
CA HIS A 145 -11.16 -12.80 -1.13
C HIS A 145 -10.76 -11.32 -1.04
N GLY A 146 -11.55 -10.52 -0.33
CA GLY A 146 -11.11 -9.19 0.07
C GLY A 146 -9.96 -9.27 1.08
N ILE A 147 -8.93 -8.44 0.93
CA ILE A 147 -7.72 -8.48 1.77
C ILE A 147 -7.85 -7.64 3.07
N GLY A 148 -9.05 -7.62 3.67
CA GLY A 148 -9.38 -6.66 4.74
C GLY A 148 -9.80 -5.27 4.23
N LEU A 149 -9.89 -5.11 2.90
CA LEU A 149 -10.42 -3.91 2.25
C LEU A 149 -11.89 -4.11 1.84
N PRO A 150 -12.71 -3.05 1.84
CA PRO A 150 -14.09 -3.11 1.35
C PRO A 150 -14.13 -3.46 -0.16
N TYR A 151 -15.30 -3.84 -0.65
CA TYR A 151 -15.52 -4.07 -2.08
C TYR A 151 -15.37 -2.76 -2.87
N ASP A 152 -14.55 -2.80 -3.92
CA ASP A 152 -14.22 -1.61 -4.70
C ASP A 152 -14.90 -1.59 -6.07
N TYR A 153 -16.04 -0.91 -6.13
CA TYR A 153 -16.76 -0.70 -7.40
C TYR A 153 -15.97 0.08 -8.45
N GLN A 154 -14.96 0.85 -8.04
CA GLN A 154 -14.12 1.67 -8.92
C GLN A 154 -12.76 1.03 -9.19
N SER A 155 -12.53 -0.20 -8.74
CA SER A 155 -11.28 -0.91 -9.02
C SER A 155 -11.08 -1.00 -10.52
N VAL A 156 -9.84 -0.77 -10.97
CA VAL A 156 -9.45 -1.02 -12.37
C VAL A 156 -9.62 -2.49 -12.74
N MET A 157 -9.65 -3.38 -11.74
CA MET A 157 -9.88 -4.82 -11.87
C MET A 157 -11.36 -5.19 -11.91
N HIS A 158 -12.28 -4.24 -11.77
CA HIS A 158 -13.71 -4.52 -11.86
C HIS A 158 -14.18 -4.49 -13.32
N TYR A 159 -14.88 -5.52 -13.78
CA TYR A 159 -15.50 -5.48 -15.10
C TYR A 159 -16.59 -4.41 -15.22
N HIS A 160 -16.75 -3.89 -16.43
CA HIS A 160 -17.86 -3.01 -16.77
C HIS A 160 -19.20 -3.77 -16.73
N GLY A 161 -20.29 -3.06 -16.44
CA GLY A 161 -21.62 -3.65 -16.20
C GLY A 161 -22.27 -4.37 -17.39
N TYR A 162 -21.67 -4.29 -18.60
CA TYR A 162 -22.17 -4.90 -19.83
C TYR A 162 -21.26 -6.02 -20.35
N ALA A 163 -20.25 -6.42 -19.57
CA ALA A 163 -19.27 -7.42 -19.99
C ALA A 163 -19.98 -8.71 -20.43
N TYR A 164 -19.69 -9.16 -21.65
CA TYR A 164 -20.22 -10.40 -22.25
C TYR A 164 -21.75 -10.44 -22.40
N SER A 165 -22.38 -9.28 -22.59
CA SER A 165 -23.83 -9.17 -22.84
C SER A 165 -24.21 -9.72 -24.21
N LYS A 166 -25.22 -10.62 -24.25
CA LYS A 166 -25.76 -11.16 -25.51
C LYS A 166 -26.89 -10.34 -26.12
N ASN A 167 -27.42 -9.36 -25.39
CA ASN A 167 -28.64 -8.63 -25.74
C ASN A 167 -28.52 -7.10 -25.52
N GLY A 168 -27.32 -6.60 -25.22
CA GLY A 168 -27.07 -5.19 -24.94
C GLY A 168 -27.63 -4.71 -23.59
N GLN A 169 -28.22 -5.59 -22.78
CA GLN A 169 -28.64 -5.30 -21.41
C GLN A 169 -27.48 -5.52 -20.44
N PRO A 170 -27.47 -4.84 -19.27
CA PRO A 170 -26.41 -5.03 -18.30
C PRO A 170 -26.36 -6.48 -17.82
N THR A 171 -25.15 -7.06 -17.80
CA THR A 171 -24.87 -8.36 -17.18
C THR A 171 -24.59 -8.22 -15.70
N MET A 172 -24.27 -7.00 -15.24
CA MET A 172 -23.94 -6.73 -13.85
C MET A 172 -24.33 -5.31 -13.45
N THR A 173 -24.92 -5.17 -12.27
CA THR A 173 -25.29 -3.86 -11.69
C THR A 173 -24.86 -3.76 -10.24
N ALA A 174 -24.42 -2.58 -9.81
CA ALA A 174 -24.18 -2.29 -8.41
C ALA A 174 -25.50 -2.30 -7.62
N LYS A 175 -25.47 -2.82 -6.39
CA LYS A 175 -26.60 -2.70 -5.45
C LYS A 175 -26.66 -1.32 -4.81
N LYS A 176 -25.53 -0.61 -4.76
CA LYS A 176 -25.46 0.78 -4.33
C LYS A 176 -25.95 1.68 -5.48
N GLU A 177 -26.95 2.52 -5.21
CA GLU A 177 -27.50 3.45 -6.20
C GLU A 177 -26.46 4.45 -6.70
N GLY A 178 -26.55 4.79 -7.99
CA GLY A 178 -25.69 5.80 -8.62
C GLY A 178 -24.25 5.36 -8.91
N VAL A 179 -23.89 4.12 -8.65
CA VAL A 179 -22.54 3.60 -8.87
C VAL A 179 -22.41 2.95 -10.26
N ALA A 180 -21.52 3.50 -11.09
CA ALA A 180 -21.11 2.89 -12.36
C ALA A 180 -19.95 1.92 -12.16
N LEU A 181 -19.86 0.88 -12.98
CA LEU A 181 -18.85 -0.19 -12.89
C LEU A 181 -17.90 -0.17 -14.10
N GLY A 182 -16.64 -0.52 -13.87
CA GLY A 182 -15.63 -0.76 -14.92
C GLY A 182 -15.02 0.51 -15.50
N GLN A 183 -14.53 1.38 -14.62
CA GLN A 183 -13.67 2.49 -15.03
C GLN A 183 -12.31 1.96 -15.52
N TYR A 184 -11.70 2.66 -16.49
CA TYR A 184 -10.38 2.33 -17.05
C TYR A 184 -9.45 3.55 -17.09
N ASN A 185 -9.51 4.41 -16.07
CA ASN A 185 -8.70 5.63 -15.98
C ASN A 185 -7.34 5.38 -15.29
N GLY A 186 -7.20 4.28 -14.55
CA GLY A 186 -6.03 3.95 -13.74
C GLY A 186 -6.46 3.28 -12.43
N PHE A 187 -5.55 3.19 -11.45
CA PHE A 187 -5.86 2.65 -10.13
C PHE A 187 -6.95 3.45 -9.42
N SER A 188 -7.78 2.74 -8.66
CA SER A 188 -8.46 3.32 -7.51
C SER A 188 -7.49 3.42 -6.30
N GLU A 189 -7.89 4.17 -5.27
CA GLU A 189 -7.14 4.17 -4.00
C GLU A 189 -7.11 2.78 -3.33
N LEU A 190 -8.15 1.98 -3.50
CA LEU A 190 -8.21 0.64 -2.92
C LEU A 190 -7.39 -0.38 -3.72
N ASP A 191 -7.17 -0.17 -5.02
CA ASP A 191 -6.24 -0.98 -5.81
C ASP A 191 -4.82 -0.83 -5.26
N VAL A 192 -4.39 0.41 -5.01
CA VAL A 192 -3.06 0.73 -4.46
C VAL A 192 -2.89 0.19 -3.05
N LYS A 193 -3.87 0.44 -2.16
CA LYS A 193 -3.88 -0.16 -0.82
C LYS A 193 -3.85 -1.68 -0.90
N GLY A 194 -4.56 -2.23 -1.89
CA GLY A 194 -4.58 -3.64 -2.27
C GLY A 194 -3.18 -4.20 -2.47
N ILE A 195 -2.44 -3.61 -3.41
CA ILE A 195 -1.07 -3.99 -3.77
C ILE A 195 -0.14 -3.84 -2.56
N ASN A 196 -0.21 -2.72 -1.85
CA ASN A 196 0.72 -2.42 -0.76
C ASN A 196 0.55 -3.35 0.44
N LEU A 197 -0.68 -3.64 0.84
CA LEU A 197 -0.97 -4.64 1.87
C LEU A 197 -0.49 -6.03 1.43
N ARG A 198 -0.71 -6.39 0.16
CA ARG A 198 -0.42 -7.72 -0.33
C ARG A 198 1.07 -8.02 -0.44
N TYR A 199 1.83 -7.05 -0.94
CA TYR A 199 3.29 -7.15 -1.09
C TYR A 199 4.05 -6.75 0.17
N GLN A 200 3.33 -6.40 1.25
CA GLN A 200 3.93 -5.96 2.52
C GLN A 200 4.99 -4.90 2.27
N CYS A 201 4.63 -3.89 1.49
CA CYS A 201 5.58 -2.84 1.11
C CYS A 201 6.14 -2.17 2.38
N GLU A 202 7.36 -2.56 2.77
CA GLU A 202 8.12 -1.96 3.88
C GLU A 202 8.39 -0.49 3.54
N GLY A 203 8.09 0.42 4.47
CA GLY A 203 8.07 1.86 4.18
C GLY A 203 6.88 2.28 3.31
N GLY A 204 5.74 1.60 3.49
CA GLY A 204 4.50 1.80 2.75
C GLY A 204 4.27 3.27 2.39
N SER A 205 3.91 3.52 1.13
CA SER A 205 3.43 4.82 0.65
C SER A 205 2.78 5.59 1.79
N CYS A 206 3.26 6.79 2.09
CA CYS A 206 2.83 7.55 3.24
C CYS A 206 1.44 8.15 3.03
N ILE A 207 0.44 7.29 2.78
CA ILE A 207 -0.91 7.64 2.32
C ILE A 207 -1.64 8.43 3.41
N ASP A 208 -1.43 8.06 4.67
CA ASP A 208 -2.06 8.68 5.83
C ASP A 208 -1.03 9.44 6.70
N GLY A 209 0.16 9.75 6.16
CA GLY A 209 1.26 10.40 6.89
C GLY A 209 2.05 11.39 6.03
N VAL A 210 3.20 11.83 6.55
CA VAL A 210 4.18 12.66 5.85
C VAL A 210 5.51 11.92 5.70
N SER A 211 6.08 11.97 4.50
CA SER A 211 7.43 11.48 4.24
C SER A 211 8.46 12.52 4.67
N ILE A 212 9.29 12.19 5.66
CA ILE A 212 10.44 12.99 6.10
C ILE A 212 11.70 12.14 5.97
N GLY A 213 12.57 12.49 5.02
CA GLY A 213 13.69 11.64 4.62
C GLY A 213 13.18 10.29 4.07
N SER A 214 13.69 9.18 4.63
CA SER A 214 13.21 7.83 4.31
C SER A 214 12.09 7.33 5.23
N GLN A 215 11.62 8.14 6.17
CA GLN A 215 10.58 7.74 7.13
C GLN A 215 9.21 8.23 6.68
N CYS A 216 8.19 7.41 6.93
CA CYS A 216 6.79 7.82 6.87
C CYS A 216 6.25 8.00 8.29
N LEU A 217 5.84 9.23 8.61
CA LEU A 217 5.39 9.64 9.94
C LEU A 217 3.90 9.98 9.93
N VAL A 218 3.14 9.41 10.86
CA VAL A 218 1.70 9.65 11.02
C VAL A 218 1.45 10.43 12.30
N PHE A 219 0.83 11.61 12.20
CA PHE A 219 0.61 12.54 13.29
C PHE A 219 -0.77 12.38 13.92
N ASN A 220 -0.84 11.81 15.12
CA ASN A 220 -2.09 11.57 15.84
C ASN A 220 -2.35 12.71 16.82
N GLN A 221 -3.52 13.37 16.69
CA GLN A 221 -3.92 14.51 17.53
C GLN A 221 -4.66 14.10 18.80
N ASP A 222 -5.13 12.86 18.89
CA ASP A 222 -5.80 12.34 20.09
C ASP A 222 -4.75 12.11 21.17
N ALA A 223 -4.71 13.03 22.14
CA ALA A 223 -3.70 13.02 23.18
C ALA A 223 -3.82 11.79 24.08
N GLN A 224 -2.69 11.10 24.30
CA GLN A 224 -2.60 9.87 25.10
C GLN A 224 -1.32 9.86 25.94
N THR A 225 -1.25 9.03 26.98
CA THR A 225 0.02 8.77 27.68
C THR A 225 1.00 8.06 26.75
N TRP A 226 2.31 8.10 27.05
CA TRP A 226 3.32 7.53 26.16
C TRP A 226 3.12 6.03 25.90
N GLU A 227 2.76 5.25 26.93
CA GLU A 227 2.54 3.80 26.77
C GLU A 227 1.25 3.49 25.99
N GLU A 228 0.21 4.30 26.14
CA GLU A 228 -1.01 4.21 25.33
C GLU A 228 -0.75 4.59 23.88
N ALA A 229 0.01 5.67 23.64
CA ALA A 229 0.42 6.11 22.31
C ALA A 229 1.23 5.02 21.59
N LYS A 230 2.18 4.39 22.30
CA LYS A 230 2.92 3.22 21.82
C LYS A 230 1.98 2.08 21.42
N SER A 231 1.06 1.71 22.32
CA SER A 231 0.07 0.66 22.07
C SER A 231 -0.83 1.01 20.87
N SER A 232 -1.19 2.28 20.69
CA SER A 232 -2.00 2.76 19.57
C SER A 232 -1.28 2.65 18.22
N CYS A 233 0.01 2.98 18.16
CA CYS A 233 0.81 2.76 16.95
C CYS A 233 0.93 1.24 16.64
N GLU A 234 1.22 0.43 17.65
CA GLU A 234 1.39 -1.02 17.50
C GLU A 234 0.09 -1.72 17.06
N ALA A 235 -1.07 -1.24 17.53
CA ALA A 235 -2.38 -1.78 17.17
C ALA A 235 -2.70 -1.70 15.67
N VAL A 236 -2.06 -0.78 14.94
CA VAL A 236 -2.21 -0.60 13.49
C VAL A 236 -0.97 -1.03 12.70
N GLY A 237 -0.07 -1.80 13.32
CA GLY A 237 1.14 -2.31 12.67
C GLY A 237 2.24 -1.26 12.48
N MET A 238 2.18 -0.15 13.22
CA MET A 238 3.20 0.90 13.25
C MET A 238 3.98 0.82 14.58
N LYS A 239 4.92 1.73 14.79
CA LYS A 239 5.60 1.94 16.08
C LYS A 239 5.64 3.43 16.40
N LEU A 240 5.88 3.83 17.65
CA LEU A 240 6.22 5.24 17.92
C LEU A 240 7.51 5.61 17.17
N ALA A 241 7.54 6.83 16.63
CA ALA A 241 8.57 7.21 15.68
C ALA A 241 9.99 7.17 16.27
N SER A 242 10.89 6.46 15.59
CA SER A 242 12.32 6.37 15.91
C SER A 242 13.10 7.27 14.95
N LEU A 243 13.31 8.54 15.30
CA LEU A 243 13.67 9.58 14.33
C LEU A 243 15.04 9.38 13.69
N THR A 244 15.09 9.34 12.35
CA THR A 244 16.32 9.27 11.54
C THR A 244 16.81 10.65 11.08
N ASP A 245 15.89 11.60 10.93
CA ASP A 245 16.20 13.02 10.69
C ASP A 245 15.43 13.92 11.69
N PRO A 246 15.91 14.02 12.94
CA PRO A 246 15.20 14.78 13.98
C PRO A 246 15.04 16.27 13.63
N ALA A 247 15.98 16.84 12.86
CA ALA A 247 15.92 18.26 12.48
C ALA A 247 14.79 18.54 11.50
N ALA A 248 14.63 17.70 10.46
CA ALA A 248 13.53 17.85 9.51
C ALA A 248 12.16 17.63 10.16
N VAL A 249 12.06 16.74 11.16
CA VAL A 249 10.84 16.54 11.94
C VAL A 249 10.49 17.77 12.78
N LEU A 250 11.47 18.41 13.42
CA LEU A 250 11.26 19.67 14.15
C LEU A 250 10.80 20.81 13.22
N GLU A 251 11.39 20.93 12.04
CA GLU A 251 10.99 21.91 11.04
C GLU A 251 9.53 21.70 10.62
N TYR A 252 9.17 20.48 10.21
CA TYR A 252 7.82 20.14 9.78
C TYR A 252 6.77 20.35 10.89
N THR A 253 7.06 19.90 12.11
CA THR A 253 6.14 20.04 13.25
C THR A 253 5.86 21.51 13.56
N LYS A 254 6.90 22.35 13.55
CA LYS A 254 6.78 23.78 13.77
C LYS A 254 5.98 24.47 12.66
N GLU A 255 6.24 24.15 11.40
CA GLU A 255 5.53 24.74 10.26
C GLU A 255 4.05 24.34 10.21
N THR A 256 3.75 23.09 10.53
CA THR A 256 2.41 22.51 10.35
C THR A 256 1.53 22.66 11.59
N TYR A 257 2.10 22.47 12.78
CA TYR A 257 1.36 22.40 14.05
C TYR A 257 1.76 23.49 15.05
N GLY A 258 2.73 24.34 14.73
CA GLY A 258 3.14 25.45 15.60
C GLY A 258 3.76 24.96 16.93
N SER A 259 3.09 25.27 18.04
CA SER A 259 3.56 24.94 19.41
C SER A 259 2.89 23.71 20.01
N VAL A 260 2.26 22.86 19.19
CA VAL A 260 1.66 21.59 19.66
C VAL A 260 2.79 20.62 20.02
N PRO A 261 2.81 20.06 21.25
CA PRO A 261 3.80 19.07 21.63
C PRO A 261 3.43 17.67 21.11
N PHE A 262 4.44 16.84 20.84
CA PHE A 262 4.25 15.46 20.37
C PHE A 262 5.16 14.48 21.10
N TYR A 263 4.63 13.31 21.46
CA TYR A 263 5.47 12.15 21.78
C TYR A 263 6.11 11.53 20.53
N VAL A 264 7.34 11.06 20.71
CA VAL A 264 8.02 10.13 19.80
C VAL A 264 8.56 8.93 20.58
N GLY A 265 9.16 7.95 19.90
CA GLY A 265 9.47 6.64 20.48
C GLY A 265 10.72 6.56 21.36
N GLY A 266 11.26 7.69 21.82
CA GLY A 266 12.44 7.70 22.68
C GLY A 266 12.09 7.60 24.16
N THR A 267 12.82 6.79 24.93
CA THR A 267 12.69 6.69 26.39
C THR A 267 14.00 6.26 27.04
N ASP A 268 14.24 6.68 28.28
CA ASP A 268 15.30 6.20 29.16
C ASP A 268 14.78 5.59 30.48
N ASN A 269 13.46 5.34 30.60
CA ASN A 269 12.80 4.71 31.76
C ASN A 269 13.46 3.41 32.26
N ALA A 270 14.15 2.69 31.38
CA ALA A 270 14.89 1.48 31.75
C ALA A 270 16.16 1.80 32.58
N ILE A 271 16.89 2.85 32.20
CA ILE A 271 18.15 3.29 32.80
C ILE A 271 18.28 4.80 32.53
N GLU A 272 18.07 5.62 33.56
CA GLU A 272 18.25 7.08 33.55
C GLU A 272 19.49 7.52 32.77
N GLY A 273 19.31 8.44 31.82
CA GLY A 273 20.37 8.98 30.97
C GLY A 273 20.80 8.05 29.82
N THR A 274 20.22 6.85 29.70
CA THR A 274 20.47 5.92 28.59
C THR A 274 19.26 5.79 27.67
N TRP A 275 19.17 6.74 26.74
CA TRP A 275 18.06 6.84 25.81
C TRP A 275 18.05 5.76 24.73
N LYS A 276 16.89 5.14 24.53
CA LYS A 276 16.63 4.15 23.48
C LYS A 276 15.34 4.45 22.74
N TRP A 277 15.34 4.13 21.46
CA TRP A 277 14.12 4.05 20.67
C TRP A 277 13.30 2.80 21.04
N VAL A 278 12.00 2.80 20.73
CA VAL A 278 11.10 1.65 20.91
C VAL A 278 11.57 0.37 20.20
N ASN A 279 12.42 0.47 19.17
CA ASN A 279 13.04 -0.69 18.51
C ASN A 279 14.28 -1.23 19.26
N GLY A 280 14.65 -0.64 20.40
CA GLY A 280 15.78 -1.01 21.24
C GLY A 280 17.13 -0.42 20.84
N GLN A 281 17.22 0.31 19.73
CA GLN A 281 18.44 1.00 19.32
C GLN A 281 18.72 2.21 20.23
N SER A 282 19.98 2.43 20.57
CA SER A 282 20.41 3.60 21.34
C SER A 282 20.21 4.89 20.55
N ILE A 283 19.72 5.93 21.22
CA ILE A 283 19.71 7.28 20.67
C ILE A 283 21.14 7.82 20.71
N SER A 284 21.56 8.52 19.64
CA SER A 284 22.90 9.10 19.55
C SER A 284 23.17 10.08 20.69
N THR A 285 24.41 10.14 21.18
CA THR A 285 24.84 11.17 22.15
C THR A 285 24.80 12.59 21.57
N ASP A 286 24.82 12.71 20.23
CA ASP A 286 24.74 13.99 19.52
C ASP A 286 23.29 14.35 19.14
N PHE A 287 22.29 13.73 19.77
CA PHE A 287 20.88 14.02 19.51
C PHE A 287 20.57 15.50 19.85
N PRO A 288 19.77 16.20 19.02
CA PRO A 288 19.61 17.66 19.10
C PRO A 288 18.61 18.08 20.19
N TRP A 289 18.90 17.74 21.44
CA TRP A 289 18.17 18.21 22.61
C TRP A 289 18.17 19.75 22.70
N LEU A 290 17.12 20.32 23.32
CA LEU A 290 17.14 21.73 23.68
C LEU A 290 18.29 22.03 24.67
N PRO A 291 18.83 23.26 24.69
CA PRO A 291 19.88 23.61 25.64
C PRO A 291 19.45 23.37 27.09
N GLY A 292 20.13 22.45 27.78
CA GLY A 292 19.82 22.05 29.15
C GLY A 292 19.07 20.72 29.25
N GLU A 293 18.58 20.18 28.14
CA GLU A 293 17.85 18.90 28.08
C GLU A 293 18.76 17.72 27.67
N PRO A 294 18.39 16.47 28.02
CA PRO A 294 17.30 16.12 28.94
C PRO A 294 17.66 16.50 30.39
N ASN A 295 16.71 17.07 31.14
CA ASN A 295 17.00 17.69 32.45
C ASN A 295 16.42 16.92 33.65
N ASN A 296 15.53 15.95 33.39
CA ASN A 296 14.81 15.18 34.38
C ASN A 296 14.19 16.04 35.51
N TYR A 297 13.25 16.92 35.14
CA TYR A 297 12.89 18.09 35.96
C TYR A 297 12.37 17.72 37.37
N PRO A 298 12.92 18.30 38.46
CA PRO A 298 12.48 18.05 39.83
C PRO A 298 11.08 18.63 40.13
N PRO A 299 10.32 18.09 41.10
CA PRO A 299 10.82 17.33 42.25
C PRO A 299 10.83 15.80 42.12
N ASN A 300 10.26 15.24 41.04
CA ASN A 300 10.07 13.78 40.95
C ASN A 300 11.21 13.07 40.20
N GLY A 301 11.85 13.72 39.22
CA GLY A 301 12.91 13.06 38.44
C GLY A 301 12.40 11.83 37.67
N GLU A 302 11.24 11.96 37.03
CA GLU A 302 10.53 10.90 36.28
C GLU A 302 10.17 11.37 34.85
N GLU A 303 10.99 12.25 34.26
CA GLU A 303 10.82 12.65 32.85
C GLU A 303 11.54 11.65 31.95
N ASP A 304 10.90 10.51 31.68
CA ASP A 304 11.55 9.41 30.96
C ASP A 304 11.13 9.29 29.48
N CYS A 305 10.33 10.23 28.96
CA CYS A 305 9.71 10.12 27.64
C CYS A 305 10.06 11.29 26.72
N LEU A 306 10.57 10.97 25.52
CA LEU A 306 11.03 11.95 24.55
C LEU A 306 9.84 12.66 23.88
N VAL A 307 9.85 13.99 23.95
CA VAL A 307 8.85 14.85 23.34
C VAL A 307 9.46 15.91 22.43
N ILE A 308 8.68 16.32 21.44
CA ILE A 308 8.80 17.65 20.84
C ILE A 308 8.04 18.61 21.75
N ASN A 309 8.74 19.57 22.33
CA ASN A 309 8.21 20.54 23.29
C ASN A 309 7.53 21.73 22.58
N PHE A 310 6.57 22.39 23.25
CA PHE A 310 5.89 23.61 22.81
C PHE A 310 6.85 24.76 22.41
N ALA A 311 8.07 24.78 22.93
CA ALA A 311 9.11 25.75 22.60
C ALA A 311 9.80 25.49 21.23
N GLY A 312 9.54 24.35 20.58
CA GLY A 312 10.07 24.00 19.26
C GLY A 312 11.43 23.30 19.28
N GLY A 313 11.58 22.26 20.10
CA GLY A 313 12.77 21.40 20.18
C GLY A 313 12.52 20.14 21.01
N PHE A 314 13.53 19.27 21.14
CA PHE A 314 13.39 18.02 21.90
C PHE A 314 13.62 18.21 23.40
N ASN A 315 12.79 17.53 24.18
CA ASN A 315 12.80 17.53 25.64
C ASN A 315 12.42 16.13 26.16
N ASP A 316 12.80 15.83 27.39
CA ASP A 316 12.20 14.76 28.18
C ASP A 316 10.96 15.29 28.92
N ASP A 317 9.96 14.45 29.14
CA ASP A 317 8.75 14.81 29.90
C ASP A 317 8.18 13.57 30.60
N VAL A 318 7.33 13.81 31.59
CA VAL A 318 6.65 12.78 32.37
C VAL A 318 5.70 11.99 31.46
N CYS A 319 5.97 10.69 31.30
CA CYS A 319 5.27 9.78 30.37
C CYS A 319 3.74 9.71 30.54
N GLN A 320 3.24 10.05 31.73
CA GLN A 320 1.85 9.95 32.15
C GLN A 320 1.03 11.18 31.76
N ARG A 321 1.67 12.22 31.20
CA ARG A 321 0.96 13.34 30.60
C ARG A 321 0.40 12.93 29.25
N GLU A 322 -0.84 13.31 28.97
CA GLU A 322 -1.44 13.05 27.66
C GLU A 322 -0.92 14.06 26.62
N LYS A 323 -0.44 13.56 25.48
CA LYS A 323 -0.02 14.40 24.35
C LYS A 323 -0.37 13.73 23.02
N PRO A 324 -0.60 14.53 21.96
CA PRO A 324 -0.49 14.04 20.58
C PRO A 324 0.80 13.26 20.36
N PHE A 325 0.84 12.36 19.39
CA PHE A 325 1.98 11.47 19.19
C PHE A 325 2.23 11.15 17.71
N ILE A 326 3.47 10.77 17.40
CA ILE A 326 3.90 10.47 16.03
C ILE A 326 4.21 8.98 15.92
N CYS A 327 3.46 8.28 15.06
CA CYS A 327 3.79 6.91 14.66
C CYS A 327 4.70 6.92 13.43
N GLU A 328 5.48 5.85 13.28
CA GLU A 328 6.29 5.55 12.11
C GLU A 328 5.83 4.21 11.53
N VAL A 329 5.67 4.19 10.21
CA VAL A 329 5.39 2.96 9.45
C VAL A 329 6.61 2.05 9.52
N VAL A 330 6.40 0.78 9.90
CA VAL A 330 7.45 -0.23 10.09
C VAL A 330 7.88 -0.86 8.76
#